data_AF-A0A969KMU1-F1
#
_entry.id   AF-A0A969KMU1-F1
#
_cell.length_a   1.000
_cell.length_b   1.000
_cell.length_c   1.000
_cell.angle_alpha   90.00
_cell.angle_beta   90.00
_cell.angle_gamma   90.00
#
_symmetry.space_group_name_H-M   'P 1'
#
loop_
_entity.id
_entity.type
_entity.pdbx_description
1 polymer ?
#
loop_
_entity_poly.entity_id
_entity_poly.type
_entity_poly.pdbx_seq_one_letter_code
_entity_poly.pdbx_strand_id
1 'polypeptide(L)' 'MSRVSVRMLRHYDQLGLLTPSQTDSFTGYRYYSANQLPRLNRILALRDLGFSLEQIAEMLNDDVHLISCLAC' A
#
# COMPACT_ATOMS: atom_id res chain seq x y z
N MET A 1 -10.99 9.33 -11.10
CA MET A 1 -9.52 9.50 -10.98
C MET A 1 -9.19 9.65 -9.50
N SER A 2 -8.52 8.68 -8.90
CA SER A 2 -8.28 8.67 -7.45
C SER A 2 -7.38 9.85 -7.07
N ARG A 3 -7.86 10.72 -6.17
CA ARG A 3 -7.13 11.90 -5.68
C ARG A 3 -6.11 11.49 -4.62
N VAL A 4 -5.21 10.56 -4.93
CA VAL A 4 -4.13 10.17 -4.01
C VAL A 4 -3.03 11.21 -4.10
N SER A 5 -2.84 11.98 -3.04
CA SER A 5 -1.78 12.98 -2.97
C SER A 5 -0.44 12.35 -2.60
N VAL A 6 0.66 13.05 -2.89
CA VAL A 6 2.01 12.65 -2.45
C VAL A 6 2.08 12.47 -0.93
N ARG A 7 1.34 13.30 -0.16
CA ARG A 7 1.26 13.18 1.30
C ARG A 7 0.64 11.84 1.72
N MET A 8 -0.40 11.39 1.01
CA MET A 8 -1.03 10.09 1.28
C MET A 8 -0.07 8.93 0.98
N LEU A 9 0.65 8.99 -0.14
CA LEU A 9 1.64 7.97 -0.48
C LEU A 9 2.76 7.86 0.57
N ARG A 10 3.27 9.00 1.04
CA ARG A 10 4.26 9.03 2.14
C ARG A 10 3.69 8.47 3.44
N HIS A 11 2.42 8.75 3.74
CA HIS A 11 1.79 8.22 4.94
C HIS A 11 1.59 6.70 4.84
N TYR A 12 1.19 6.18 3.68
CA TYR A 12 1.08 4.74 3.45
C TYR A 12 2.44 4.04 3.50
N ASP A 13 3.51 4.67 3.02
CA ASP A 13 4.88 4.16 3.15
C ASP A 13 5.30 4.07 4.63
N GLN A 14 5.05 5.12 5.42
CA GLN A 14 5.35 5.12 6.86
C GLN A 14 4.63 4.02 7.64
N LEU A 15 3.42 3.65 7.21
CA LEU A 15 2.63 2.57 7.80
C LEU A 15 2.94 1.19 7.20
N GLY A 16 3.85 1.08 6.22
CA GLY A 16 4.14 -0.16 5.50
C GLY A 16 2.99 -0.63 4.58
N LEU A 17 1.93 0.16 4.45
CA LEU A 17 0.77 -0.14 3.61
C LEU A 17 1.13 -0.13 2.13
N LEU A 18 1.95 0.82 1.68
CA LEU A 18 2.40 0.92 0.30
C LEU A 18 3.80 1.51 0.25
N THR A 19 4.80 0.64 0.13
CA THR A 19 6.20 1.04 0.01
C THR A 19 6.52 1.47 -1.43
N PRO A 20 7.45 2.40 -1.64
CA PRO A 20 7.87 2.78 -2.99
C PRO A 20 8.54 1.60 -3.69
N SER A 21 8.34 1.47 -5.00
CA SER A 21 9.02 0.46 -5.81
C SER A 21 10.52 0.75 -5.93
N GLN A 22 10.88 2.03 -5.84
CA GLN A 22 12.27 2.49 -5.84
C GLN A 22 12.38 3.78 -5.03
N THR A 23 13.46 3.88 -4.25
CA THR A 23 13.88 5.14 -3.65
C THR A 23 15.21 5.54 -4.26
N ASP A 24 15.30 6.75 -4.79
CA ASP A 24 16.55 7.31 -5.31
C ASP A 24 17.54 7.48 -4.16
N SER A 25 18.73 6.90 -4.28
CA SER A 25 19.74 6.87 -3.22
C SER A 25 20.43 8.21 -2.99
N PHE A 26 20.40 9.12 -3.97
CA PHE A 26 21.09 10.41 -3.89
C PHE A 26 20.18 11.53 -3.38
N THR A 27 18.89 11.45 -3.71
CA THR A 27 17.90 12.51 -3.45
C THR A 27 16.81 12.09 -2.48
N GLY A 28 16.62 10.78 -2.24
CA GLY A 28 15.54 10.25 -1.42
C GLY A 28 14.16 10.34 -2.09
N TYR A 29 14.09 10.65 -3.38
CA TYR A 29 12.83 10.65 -4.13
C TYR A 29 12.24 9.24 -4.19
N ARG A 30 10.94 9.14 -3.92
CA ARG A 30 10.20 7.88 -3.90
C ARG A 30 9.41 7.73 -5.19
N TYR A 31 9.63 6.63 -5.88
CA TYR A 31 8.91 6.24 -7.08
C TYR A 31 7.91 5.13 -6.75
N TYR A 32 6.71 5.28 -7.29
CA TYR A 32 5.64 4.30 -7.21
C TYR A 32 5.27 3.89 -8.62
N SER A 33 5.20 2.59 -8.87
CA SER A 33 4.99 2.04 -10.22
C SER A 33 3.58 1.50 -10.43
N ALA A 34 3.18 1.35 -11.69
CA ALA A 34 1.83 0.92 -12.07
C ALA A 34 1.47 -0.49 -11.55
N ASN A 35 2.45 -1.38 -11.37
CA ASN A 35 2.26 -2.70 -10.76
C ASN A 35 1.78 -2.62 -9.29
N GLN A 36 1.88 -1.46 -8.64
CA GLN A 36 1.40 -1.24 -7.27
C GLN A 36 -0.05 -0.73 -7.24
N LEU A 37 -0.65 -0.41 -8.40
CA LEU A 37 -2.04 0.05 -8.50
C LEU A 37 -3.05 -0.95 -7.92
N PRO A 38 -2.93 -2.27 -8.09
CA PRO A 38 -3.86 -3.22 -7.48
C PRO A 38 -3.89 -3.09 -5.94
N ARG A 39 -2.71 -2.99 -5.31
CA ARG A 39 -2.60 -2.81 -3.86
C ARG A 39 -3.15 -1.45 -3.43
N LEU A 40 -2.81 -0.38 -4.13
CA LEU A 40 -3.34 0.96 -3.86
C LEU A 40 -4.86 1.01 -3.98
N ASN A 41 -5.44 0.41 -5.02
CA ASN A 41 -6.89 0.35 -5.21
C ASN A 41 -7.58 -0.42 -4.08
N ARG A 42 -6.97 -1.49 -3.57
CA ARG A 42 -7.49 -2.23 -2.41
C ARG A 42 -7.49 -1.39 -1.14
N ILE A 43 -6.40 -0.65 -0.87
CA ILE A 43 -6.33 0.30 0.26
C ILE A 43 -7.44 1.34 0.15
N LEU A 44 -7.63 1.93 -1.04
CA LEU A 44 -8.67 2.94 -1.26
C LEU A 44 -10.07 2.37 -1.06
N ALA A 45 -10.37 1.19 -1.62
CA ALA A 45 -11.66 0.55 -1.48
C ALA A 45 -12.00 0.26 0.00
N LEU A 46 -11.04 -0.27 0.78
CA LEU A 46 -11.25 -0.53 2.20
C LEU A 46 -11.44 0.77 3.00
N ARG A 47 -10.67 1.80 2.70
CA ARG A 47 -10.86 3.11 3.34
C ARG A 47 -12.23 3.71 3.02
N ASP A 48 -12.70 3.57 1.77
CA ASP A 48 -14.01 4.05 1.35
C ASP A 48 -15.16 3.24 2.01
N LEU A 49 -14.90 2.01 2.47
CA LEU A 49 -15.80 1.21 3.31
C LEU A 49 -15.77 1.59 4.80
N GLY A 50 -14.89 2.51 5.20
CA GLY A 50 -14.81 3.04 6.57
C GLY A 50 -13.80 2.36 7.48
N PHE A 51 -12.93 1.49 6.96
CA PHE A 51 -11.85 0.89 7.75
C PHE A 51 -10.75 1.91 8.06
N SER A 52 -10.17 1.80 9.25
CA SER A 52 -8.97 2.57 9.61
C SER A 52 -7.73 2.05 8.88
N LEU A 53 -6.66 2.85 8.82
CA LEU A 53 -5.44 2.43 8.13
C LEU A 53 -4.74 1.27 8.85
N GLU A 54 -4.86 1.19 10.17
CA GLU A 54 -4.37 0.08 10.99
C GLU A 54 -5.10 -1.22 10.65
N GLN A 55 -6.43 -1.19 10.60
CA GLN A 55 -7.24 -2.35 10.21
C GLN A 55 -6.92 -2.82 8.78
N ILE A 56 -6.72 -1.86 7.87
CA ILE A 56 -6.32 -2.16 6.49
C ILE A 56 -4.95 -2.84 6.45
N ALA A 57 -4.01 -2.43 7.30
CA ALA A 57 -2.68 -3.04 7.36
C ALA A 57 -2.76 -4.50 7.81
N GLU A 58 -3.54 -4.78 8.84
CA GLU A 58 -3.80 -6.15 9.33
C GLU A 58 -4.40 -7.03 8.21
N MET A 59 -5.48 -6.56 7.57
CA MET A 59 -6.14 -7.30 6.49
C MET A 59 -5.21 -7.60 5.30
N LEU A 60 -4.38 -6.63 4.90
CA LEU A 60 -3.45 -6.80 3.78
C LEU A 60 -2.25 -7.69 4.12
N ASN A 61 -1.92 -7.85 5.39
CA ASN A 61 -0.89 -8.79 5.85
C ASN A 61 -1.45 -10.21 5.92
N ASP A 62 -2.71 -10.38 6.34
CA ASP A 62 -3.38 -11.68 6.39
C ASP A 62 -3.60 -12.30 5.00
N ASP A 63 -3.88 -11.47 3.98
CA ASP A 63 -3.93 -11.93 2.58
C ASP A 63 -2.60 -12.60 2.15
N VAL A 64 -1.46 -12.08 2.60
CA VAL A 64 -0.14 -12.65 2.29
C VAL A 64 0.04 -13.99 3.00
N HIS A 65 -0.45 -14.11 4.24
CA HIS A 65 -0.42 -15.37 4.98
C HIS A 65 -1.28 -16.46 4.34
N LEU A 66 -2.49 -16.13 3.86
CA LEU A 66 -3.36 -17.07 3.15
C LEU A 66 -2.74 -17.58 1.85
N ILE A 67 -2.07 -16.72 1.08
CA ILE A 67 -1.38 -17.12 -0.16
C ILE A 67 -0.15 -17.98 0.15
N SER A 68 0.62 -17.64 1.18
CA SER A 68 1.82 -18.41 1.56
C SER A 68 1.49 -19.81 2.07
N CYS A 69 0.32 -20.00 2.69
CA CYS A 69 -0.14 -21.29 3.18
C CYS A 69 -0.62 -22.21 2.04
N LEU A 70 -1.16 -21.63 0.95
CA LEU A 70 -1.61 -22.37 -0.24
C LEU A 70 -0.46 -22.76 -1.20
N ALA A 71 0.77 -22.33 -0.91
CA ALA A 71 1.97 -22.68 -1.65
C ALA A 71 2.83 -23.76 -0.95
N CYS A 72 2.32 -24.36 0.13
CA CYS A 72 2.92 -25.51 0.82
C CYS A 72 2.42 -26.85 0.26
#